data_AF-A0A0C2WDS7-F1
#
_entry.id   AF-A0A0C2WDS7-F1
#
_cell.length_a   1.000
_cell.length_b   1.000
_cell.length_c   1.000
_cell.angle_alpha   90.00
_cell.angle_beta   90.00
_cell.angle_gamma   90.00
#
_symmetry.space_group_name_H-M   'P 1'
#
loop_
_entity.id
_entity.type
_entity.pdbx_description
1 polymer ?
#
loop_
_entity_poly.entity_id
_entity_poly.type
_entity_poly.pdbx_seq_one_letter_code
_entity_poly.pdbx_strand_id
1 'polypeptide(L)'
;MRSAFLWFLALLLMPSLILAKQYSLPPHQMPKHGDYVTYSHNGEQHSGLVVGTEHQVYQGHPLYVAPMDSNGDAHHDRLVQMHPGHPTTTGHSDVGLACDIQRTHLWLDPTISHVSRRRVYSLIV
;
A
#
# COMPACT_ATOMS: atom_id res chain seq x y z
N MET A 1 -32.89 31.46 -14.92
CA MET A 1 -31.72 30.87 -15.62
C MET A 1 -30.58 30.41 -14.69
N ARG A 2 -30.42 30.96 -13.48
CA ARG A 2 -29.39 30.52 -12.50
C ARG A 2 -29.47 29.04 -12.06
N SER A 3 -30.68 28.46 -12.03
CA SER A 3 -30.89 27.07 -11.55
C SER A 3 -30.28 26.02 -12.50
N ALA A 4 -30.36 26.22 -13.82
CA ALA A 4 -29.83 25.26 -14.80
C ALA A 4 -28.30 25.12 -14.75
N PHE A 5 -27.59 26.21 -14.41
CA PHE A 5 -26.14 26.21 -14.27
C PHE A 5 -25.64 25.36 -13.10
N LEU A 6 -26.38 25.37 -11.97
CA LEU A 6 -26.04 24.55 -10.79
C LEU A 6 -26.23 23.07 -11.08
N TRP A 7 -27.28 22.71 -11.82
CA TRP A 7 -27.50 21.33 -12.26
C TRP A 7 -26.43 20.84 -13.23
N PHE A 8 -26.01 21.67 -14.18
CA PHE A 8 -24.91 21.34 -15.07
C PHE A 8 -23.59 21.16 -14.32
N LEU A 9 -23.30 22.01 -13.33
CA LEU A 9 -22.08 21.88 -12.52
C LEU A 9 -22.11 20.61 -11.64
N ALA A 10 -23.26 20.26 -11.06
CA ALA A 10 -23.44 19.03 -10.29
C ALA A 10 -23.31 17.77 -11.16
N LEU A 11 -23.88 17.79 -12.37
CA LEU A 11 -23.77 16.70 -13.35
C LEU A 11 -22.34 16.55 -13.89
N LEU A 12 -21.59 17.64 -14.03
CA LEU A 12 -20.19 17.62 -14.45
C LEU A 12 -19.26 17.04 -13.37
N LEU A 13 -19.57 17.26 -12.08
CA LEU A 13 -18.77 16.77 -10.95
C LEU A 13 -19.04 15.30 -10.60
N MET A 14 -20.23 14.77 -10.89
CA MET A 14 -20.61 13.38 -10.64
C MET A 14 -19.62 12.33 -11.23
N PRO A 15 -19.20 12.39 -12.51
CA PRO A 15 -18.29 11.39 -13.07
C PRO A 15 -16.88 11.43 -12.43
N SER A 16 -16.43 12.60 -11.95
CA SER A 16 -15.11 12.73 -11.30
C SER A 16 -15.05 12.01 -9.93
N LEU A 17 -16.18 11.95 -9.21
CA LEU A 17 -16.27 11.27 -7.92
C LEU A 17 -16.36 9.75 -8.04
N ILE A 18 -16.99 9.23 -9.11
CA ILE A 18 -17.14 7.79 -9.33
C ILE A 18 -15.78 7.16 -9.64
N LEU A 19 -14.91 7.86 -10.39
CA LEU A 19 -13.58 7.36 -10.73
C LEU A 19 -12.60 7.34 -9.54
N ALA A 20 -12.78 8.22 -8.55
CA ALA A 20 -11.97 8.23 -7.34
C ALA A 20 -12.23 7.02 -6.43
N LYS A 21 -13.46 6.49 -6.43
CA LYS A 21 -13.87 5.38 -5.55
C LYS A 21 -13.22 4.04 -5.93
N GLN A 22 -12.87 3.87 -7.20
CA GLN A 22 -12.35 2.62 -7.77
C GLN A 22 -10.89 2.29 -7.42
N TYR A 23 -10.16 3.19 -6.77
CA TYR A 23 -8.78 2.94 -6.33
C TYR A 23 -8.67 2.26 -4.96
N SER A 24 -9.78 2.13 -4.25
CA SER A 24 -9.83 1.46 -2.95
C SER A 24 -10.06 -0.03 -3.21
N LEU A 25 -8.99 -0.84 -3.15
CA LEU A 25 -9.14 -2.30 -3.13
C LEU A 25 -10.14 -2.69 -2.03
N PRO A 26 -11.07 -3.64 -2.27
CA PRO A 26 -11.96 -4.10 -1.22
C PRO A 26 -11.12 -4.63 -0.04
N PRO A 27 -11.56 -4.43 1.21
CA PRO A 27 -10.76 -4.71 2.41
C PRO A 27 -10.32 -6.18 2.54
N HIS A 28 -10.99 -7.10 1.84
CA HIS A 28 -10.61 -8.51 1.76
C HIS A 28 -9.41 -8.80 0.87
N GLN A 29 -8.98 -7.86 0.03
CA GLN A 29 -7.84 -7.98 -0.89
C GLN A 29 -6.64 -7.13 -0.46
N MET A 30 -6.76 -6.41 0.66
CA MET A 30 -5.65 -5.63 1.19
C MET A 30 -4.68 -6.56 1.94
N PRO A 31 -3.36 -6.34 1.81
CA PRO A 31 -2.37 -7.11 2.57
C PRO A 31 -2.64 -7.00 4.07
N LYS A 32 -2.34 -8.02 4.86
CA LYS A 32 -2.44 -7.99 6.31
C LYS A 32 -1.08 -8.18 6.94
N HIS A 33 -0.97 -7.86 8.21
CA HIS A 33 0.24 -8.20 8.98
C HIS A 33 0.54 -9.70 8.85
N GLY A 34 1.78 -10.02 8.50
CA GLY A 34 2.22 -11.37 8.17
C GLY A 34 2.14 -11.74 6.70
N ASP A 35 1.45 -10.99 5.85
CA ASP A 35 1.36 -11.35 4.42
C ASP A 35 2.68 -11.09 3.70
N TYR A 36 3.05 -12.04 2.84
CA TYR A 36 4.10 -11.82 1.86
C TYR A 36 3.54 -11.01 0.68
N VAL A 37 4.28 -9.98 0.29
CA VAL A 37 3.88 -9.05 -0.76
C VAL A 37 5.01 -8.82 -1.75
N THR A 38 4.64 -8.50 -2.98
CA THR A 38 5.54 -7.96 -3.99
C THR A 38 5.18 -6.51 -4.28
N TYR A 39 6.18 -5.67 -4.50
CA TYR A 39 5.98 -4.25 -4.80
C TYR A 39 7.06 -3.76 -5.76
N SER A 40 6.80 -2.66 -6.46
CA SER A 40 7.81 -2.04 -7.32
C SER A 40 8.43 -0.83 -6.64
N HIS A 41 9.76 -0.79 -6.60
CA HIS A 41 10.54 0.31 -6.06
C HIS A 41 11.78 0.53 -6.95
N ASN A 42 12.05 1.79 -7.30
CA ASN A 42 13.15 2.20 -8.19
C ASN A 42 13.20 1.49 -9.57
N GLY A 43 12.04 1.07 -10.09
CA GLY A 43 11.95 0.40 -11.39
C GLY A 43 12.15 -1.12 -11.34
N GLU A 44 12.44 -1.67 -10.16
CA GLU A 44 12.60 -3.11 -9.93
C GLU A 44 11.43 -3.65 -9.11
N GLN A 45 11.22 -4.96 -9.19
CA GLN A 45 10.24 -5.69 -8.39
C GLN A 45 10.94 -6.29 -7.17
N HIS A 46 10.40 -5.98 -6.00
CA HIS A 46 10.91 -6.42 -4.70
C HIS A 46 9.86 -7.26 -4.00
N SER A 47 10.33 -8.12 -3.10
CA SER A 47 9.49 -8.89 -2.19
C SER A 47 9.63 -8.36 -0.77
N GLY A 48 8.62 -8.58 0.05
CA GLY A 48 8.65 -8.18 1.43
C GLY A 48 7.57 -8.84 2.28
N LEU A 49 7.73 -8.71 3.58
CA LEU A 49 6.80 -9.20 4.58
C LEU A 49 6.13 -8.01 5.26
N VAL A 50 4.81 -8.04 5.39
CA VAL A 50 4.08 -6.97 6.06
C VAL A 50 4.28 -7.08 7.57
N VAL A 51 5.01 -6.12 8.15
CA VAL A 51 5.34 -6.09 9.58
C VAL A 51 4.38 -5.21 10.38
N GLY A 52 3.58 -4.38 9.72
CA GLY A 52 2.57 -3.62 10.43
C GLY A 52 1.64 -2.79 9.56
N THR A 53 0.42 -2.66 10.05
CA THR A 53 -0.54 -1.63 9.66
C THR A 53 -0.83 -0.84 10.93
N GLU A 54 -0.71 0.49 10.92
CA GLU A 54 -1.00 1.27 12.13
C GLU A 54 -2.44 1.05 12.63
N HIS A 55 -3.35 0.66 11.75
CA HIS A 55 -4.72 0.28 12.09
C HIS A 55 -5.12 -0.96 11.30
N GLN A 56 -5.83 -1.90 11.95
CA GLN A 56 -6.46 -3.08 11.31
C GLN A 56 -7.43 -2.70 10.18
N VAL A 57 -7.81 -1.42 10.11
CA VAL A 57 -8.61 -0.83 9.04
C VAL A 57 -7.75 0.16 8.27
N TYR A 58 -7.48 -0.15 7.01
CA TYR A 58 -6.78 0.74 6.09
C TYR A 58 -7.64 1.95 5.72
N GLN A 59 -7.62 2.97 6.56
CA GLN A 59 -8.25 4.27 6.28
C GLN A 59 -7.28 5.24 5.57
N GLY A 60 -6.46 4.73 4.65
CA GLY A 60 -5.39 5.52 4.02
C GLY A 60 -4.10 5.60 4.85
N HIS A 61 -4.00 4.81 5.92
CA HIS A 61 -2.74 4.66 6.67
C HIS A 61 -1.69 3.92 5.83
N PRO A 62 -0.40 4.28 5.98
CA PRO A 62 0.67 3.59 5.31
C PRO A 62 0.82 2.16 5.83
N LEU A 63 1.23 1.29 4.93
CA LEU A 63 1.68 -0.06 5.18
C LEU A 63 3.19 -0.05 5.45
N TYR A 64 3.64 -0.80 6.45
CA TYR A 64 5.05 -1.05 6.69
C TYR A 64 5.42 -2.47 6.28
N VAL A 65 6.36 -2.57 5.33
CA VAL A 65 6.83 -3.82 4.76
C VAL A 65 8.33 -3.96 5.05
N ALA A 66 8.75 -5.07 5.66
CA ALA A 66 10.15 -5.43 5.71
C ALA A 66 10.56 -6.01 4.35
N PRO A 67 11.56 -5.44 3.65
CA PRO A 67 12.05 -6.01 2.40
C PRO A 67 12.66 -7.38 2.68
N MET A 68 12.57 -8.28 1.71
CA MET A 68 13.21 -9.59 1.77
C MET A 68 14.38 -9.65 0.79
N ASP A 69 15.41 -10.40 1.17
CA ASP A 69 16.54 -10.68 0.29
C ASP A 69 16.23 -11.83 -0.71
N SER A 70 17.21 -12.18 -1.54
CA SER A 70 17.08 -13.28 -2.50
C SER A 70 16.98 -14.66 -1.87
N ASN A 71 17.36 -14.81 -0.60
CA ASN A 71 17.27 -16.06 0.16
C ASN A 71 15.90 -16.24 0.81
N GLY A 72 15.09 -15.19 0.84
CA GLY A 72 13.78 -15.17 1.50
C GLY A 72 13.85 -14.70 2.95
N ASP A 73 14.96 -14.11 3.38
CA ASP A 73 15.11 -13.57 4.72
C ASP A 73 14.63 -12.12 4.75
N ALA A 74 13.79 -11.80 5.73
CA ALA A 74 13.27 -10.45 5.91
C ALA A 74 14.25 -9.58 6.69
N HIS A 75 14.52 -8.39 6.17
CA HIS A 75 15.40 -7.42 6.83
C HIS A 75 14.79 -6.92 8.15
N HIS A 76 15.62 -6.92 9.21
CA HIS A 76 15.25 -6.43 10.55
C HIS A 76 15.67 -4.98 10.80
N ASP A 77 16.44 -4.39 9.89
CA ASP A 77 17.01 -3.05 10.00
C ASP A 77 16.33 -2.05 9.06
N ARG A 78 15.37 -2.51 8.23
CA ARG A 78 14.80 -1.74 7.13
C ARG A 78 13.30 -1.94 7.04
N LEU A 79 12.61 -0.84 6.81
CA LEU A 79 11.19 -0.83 6.51
C LEU A 79 10.92 -0.02 5.24
N VAL A 80 9.90 -0.46 4.52
CA VAL A 80 9.37 0.22 3.35
C VAL A 80 7.96 0.67 3.69
N GLN A 81 7.76 1.98 3.72
CA GLN A 81 6.46 2.61 3.92
C GLN A 81 5.78 2.80 2.56
N MET A 82 4.59 2.24 2.38
CA MET A 82 3.85 2.32 1.10
C MET A 82 2.35 2.38 1.29
N HIS A 83 1.62 2.84 0.28
CA HIS A 83 0.15 2.78 0.30
C HIS A 83 -0.33 1.32 0.18
N PRO A 84 -1.41 0.90 0.87
CA PRO A 84 -1.89 -0.49 0.87
C PRO A 84 -2.28 -1.04 -0.52
N GLY A 85 -2.55 -0.15 -1.47
CA GLY A 85 -2.85 -0.51 -2.86
C GLY A 85 -1.64 -0.59 -3.81
N HIS A 86 -0.42 -0.37 -3.32
CA HIS A 86 0.81 -0.53 -4.10
C HIS A 86 1.38 -1.96 -4.12
N PRO A 87 1.34 -2.72 -3.01
CA PRO A 87 1.80 -4.10 -3.02
C PRO A 87 0.73 -5.06 -3.57
N THR A 88 1.20 -6.19 -4.10
CA THR A 88 0.40 -7.35 -4.50
C THR A 88 0.70 -8.50 -3.53
N THR A 89 -0.32 -9.05 -2.88
CA THR A 89 -0.20 -10.20 -1.98
C THR A 89 0.16 -11.46 -2.77
N THR A 90 1.06 -12.29 -2.25
CA THR A 90 1.44 -13.57 -2.88
C THR A 90 0.52 -14.72 -2.48
N GLY A 91 -0.32 -14.54 -1.46
CA GLY A 91 -1.18 -15.59 -0.89
C GLY A 91 -0.52 -16.41 0.22
N HIS A 92 0.77 -16.16 0.49
CA HIS A 92 1.48 -16.72 1.63
C HIS A 92 1.44 -15.73 2.80
N SER A 93 1.44 -16.25 4.03
CA SER A 93 1.56 -15.44 5.24
C SER A 93 2.38 -16.14 6.31
N ASP A 94 3.16 -15.37 7.05
CA ASP A 94 3.86 -15.78 8.27
C ASP A 94 3.75 -14.67 9.33
N VAL A 95 2.74 -14.82 10.18
CA VAL A 95 2.45 -13.88 11.28
C VAL A 95 3.51 -13.96 12.38
N GLY A 96 4.11 -15.14 12.59
CA GLY A 96 5.12 -15.34 13.64
C GLY A 96 6.38 -14.55 13.33
N LEU A 97 6.88 -14.72 12.10
CA LEU A 97 8.05 -13.99 11.61
C LEU A 97 7.81 -12.48 11.60
N ALA A 98 6.63 -12.03 11.15
CA ALA A 98 6.29 -10.61 11.15
C ALA A 98 6.24 -10.02 12.57
N CYS A 99 5.69 -10.74 13.55
CA CYS A 99 5.69 -10.33 14.96
C CYS A 99 7.12 -10.22 15.51
N ASP A 100 8.00 -11.17 15.18
CA ASP A 100 9.37 -11.18 15.67
C ASP A 100 10.19 -10.04 15.07
N ILE A 101 10.04 -9.76 13.77
CA ILE A 101 10.65 -8.59 13.13
C ILE A 101 10.11 -7.29 13.74
N GLN A 102 8.80 -7.21 13.95
CA GLN A 102 8.18 -6.04 14.59
C GLN A 102 8.75 -5.82 15.99
N ARG A 103 8.96 -6.90 16.76
CA ARG A 103 9.59 -6.82 18.08
C ARG A 103 11.03 -6.31 17.96
N THR A 104 11.80 -6.78 16.99
CA THR A 104 13.16 -6.28 16.76
C THR A 104 13.20 -4.79 16.47
N HIS A 105 12.24 -4.26 15.70
CA HIS A 105 12.12 -2.83 15.42
C HIS A 105 11.83 -1.97 16.65
N LEU A 106 11.30 -2.55 17.75
CA LEU A 106 11.15 -1.82 19.02
C LEU A 106 12.48 -1.59 19.74
N TRP A 107 13.48 -2.43 19.46
CA TRP A 107 14.81 -2.37 20.07
C TRP A 107 15.84 -1.69 19.17
N LEU A 108 15.64 -1.76 17.85
CA LEU A 108 16.51 -1.19 16.84
C LEU A 108 15.68 -0.35 15.87
N ASP A 109 15.93 0.96 15.84
CA ASP A 109 15.23 1.87 14.93
C ASP A 109 15.51 1.49 13.47
N PRO A 110 14.51 1.02 12.70
CA PRO A 110 14.73 0.63 11.32
C PRO A 110 14.86 1.85 10.42
N THR A 111 15.64 1.70 9.36
CA THR A 111 15.68 2.70 8.27
C THR A 111 14.40 2.62 7.46
N ILE A 112 13.67 3.74 7.36
CA ILE A 112 12.40 3.80 6.61
C ILE A 112 12.64 4.39 5.23
N SER A 113 12.21 3.66 4.20
CA SER A 113 12.16 4.13 2.81
C SER A 113 10.71 4.29 2.35
N HIS A 114 10.45 5.25 1.45
CA HIS A 114 9.09 5.55 1.00
C HIS A 114 8.88 5.12 -0.45
N VAL A 115 7.81 4.38 -0.71
CA VAL A 115 7.40 4.01 -2.08
C VAL A 115 6.33 4.98 -2.57
N SER A 116 6.77 5.94 -3.39
CA SER A 116 5.88 6.77 -4.19
C SER A 116 5.75 6.18 -5.60
N ARG A 117 4.54 5.80 -6.01
CA ARG A 117 4.31 5.58 -7.45
C ARG A 117 4.39 6.93 -8.16
N ARG A 118 5.21 7.00 -9.20
CA ARG A 118 5.03 8.00 -10.26
C ARG A 118 3.65 7.74 -10.88
N ARG A 119 2.71 8.68 -10.76
CA ARG A 119 1.42 8.58 -11.48
C ARG A 119 1.73 8.48 -12.96
N VAL A 120 1.65 7.28 -13.52
CA VAL A 120 1.58 7.12 -14.98
C VAL A 120 0.15 7.51 -15.32
N TYR A 121 -0.03 8.76 -15.73
CA TYR A 121 -1.25 9.17 -16.41
C TYR A 121 -1.35 8.30 -17.65
N SER A 122 -2.22 7.28 -17.63
CA SER A 122 -2.63 6.63 -18.86
C SER A 122 -3.39 7.68 -19.66
N LEU A 123 -2.68 8.31 -20.60
CA LEU A 123 -3.29 9.13 -21.62
C LEU A 123 -4.07 8.15 -22.51
N ILE A 124 -5.37 8.03 -22.23
CA ILE A 124 -6.28 7.34 -23.14
C ILE A 124 -6.35 8.26 -24.37
N VAL A 125 -5.65 7.84 -25.44
CA VAL A 125 -5.76 8.41 -26.79
C VAL A 125 -6.97 7.82 -27.47
#